data_AF-A0AAV0NJV6-F1
#
_entry.id   AF-A0AAV0NJV6-F1
#
_cell.length_a   1.000
_cell.length_b   1.000
_cell.length_c   1.000
_cell.angle_alpha   90.00
_cell.angle_beta   90.00
_cell.angle_gamma   90.00
#
_symmetry.space_group_name_H-M   'P 1'
#
loop_
_entity.id
_entity.type
_entity.pdbx_description
1 polymer ?
#
loop_
_entity_poly.entity_id
_entity_poly.type
_entity_poly.pdbx_seq_one_letter_code
_entity_poly.pdbx_strand_id
1 'polypeptide(L)'
;MACSWDLLSLISLIAGCVSAILVHRWLPCSRNGKKLAHLGLQGVALSCGVFGVWTIFHVRKGIMGNFLSLHSWLGLICISLFAAQWLMGFLSFWYRGEMRTVRASRLPWHIFLGLYTYTLAVATAETGLMEKLTFREMRRLSDSTASKRSPETMVANGLGLGLALLAGVVILAAISPKHQTTLQRKSVYSESNSKC
;
A
#
# COMPACT_ATOMS: atom_id res chain seq x y z
N MET A 1 9.36 17.06 14.89
CA MET A 1 8.33 16.08 15.31
C MET A 1 7.31 15.73 14.22
N ALA A 2 7.09 16.52 13.16
CA ALA A 2 6.24 16.11 12.03
C ALA A 2 6.82 14.92 11.19
N CYS A 3 8.14 14.83 11.11
CA CYS A 3 8.87 13.86 10.27
C CYS A 3 8.59 12.37 10.58
N SER A 4 8.18 12.04 11.81
CA SER A 4 7.87 10.66 12.22
C SER A 4 6.49 10.20 11.77
N TRP A 5 5.52 11.10 11.69
CA TRP A 5 4.12 10.76 11.40
C TRP A 5 3.91 10.41 9.92
N ASP A 6 4.63 11.06 9.01
CA ASP A 6 4.59 10.76 7.56
C ASP A 6 5.13 9.35 7.26
N LEU A 7 6.16 8.94 7.98
CA LEU A 7 6.76 7.60 7.81
C LEU A 7 5.84 6.53 8.42
N LEU A 8 5.26 6.81 9.58
CA LEU A 8 4.31 5.90 10.24
C LEU A 8 3.06 5.65 9.37
N SER A 9 2.53 6.68 8.72
CA SER A 9 1.36 6.55 7.84
C SER A 9 1.68 5.68 6.61
N LEU A 10 2.84 5.89 5.98
CA LEU A 10 3.28 5.10 4.82
C LEU A 10 3.63 3.65 5.19
N ILE A 11 4.31 3.44 6.32
CA ILE A 11 4.60 2.08 6.83
C ILE A 11 3.29 1.35 7.12
N SER A 12 2.28 2.03 7.68
CA SER A 12 0.97 1.44 7.94
C SER A 12 0.23 1.07 6.65
N LEU A 13 0.31 1.91 5.61
CA LEU A 13 -0.24 1.62 4.27
C LEU A 13 0.44 0.41 3.61
N ILE A 14 1.77 0.34 3.66
CA ILE A 14 2.55 -0.78 3.11
C ILE A 14 2.24 -2.07 3.88
N ALA A 15 2.24 -2.02 5.21
CA ALA A 15 1.92 -3.16 6.06
C ALA A 15 0.47 -3.64 5.87
N GLY A 16 -0.47 -2.70 5.69
CA GLY A 16 -1.87 -2.99 5.35
C GLY A 16 -1.99 -3.75 4.03
N CYS A 17 -1.35 -3.26 2.96
CA CYS A 17 -1.30 -3.92 1.66
C CYS A 17 -0.70 -5.33 1.73
N VAL A 18 0.45 -5.48 2.41
CA VAL A 18 1.12 -6.79 2.56
C VAL A 18 0.23 -7.75 3.35
N SER A 19 -0.35 -7.31 4.46
CA SER A 19 -1.28 -8.11 5.26
C SER A 19 -2.50 -8.52 4.45
N ALA A 20 -3.06 -7.62 3.64
CA ALA A 20 -4.18 -7.89 2.77
C ALA A 20 -3.90 -8.99 1.73
N ILE A 21 -2.69 -9.02 1.15
CA ILE A 21 -2.24 -10.05 0.20
C ILE A 21 -2.03 -11.39 0.93
N LEU A 22 -1.46 -11.36 2.15
CA LEU A 22 -1.09 -12.55 2.92
C LEU A 22 -2.27 -13.17 3.68
N VAL A 23 -3.28 -12.40 4.09
CA VAL A 23 -4.46 -12.86 4.86
C VAL A 23 -5.19 -14.00 4.15
N HIS A 24 -5.36 -13.91 2.83
CA HIS A 24 -6.03 -14.95 2.07
C HIS A 24 -5.19 -16.23 1.95
N ARG A 25 -3.86 -16.10 2.03
CA ARG A 25 -2.87 -17.17 1.85
C ARG A 25 -2.62 -17.96 3.15
N TRP A 26 -2.49 -17.25 4.27
CA TRP A 26 -1.92 -17.83 5.50
C TRP A 26 -2.93 -18.02 6.64
N LEU A 27 -4.07 -17.31 6.65
CA LEU A 27 -5.05 -17.54 7.71
C LEU A 27 -5.89 -18.79 7.41
N PRO A 28 -5.98 -19.78 8.33
CA PRO A 28 -6.87 -20.92 8.19
C PRO A 28 -8.30 -20.58 8.67
N CYS A 29 -8.81 -19.40 8.31
CA CYS A 29 -10.14 -18.92 8.74
C CYS A 29 -11.23 -19.17 7.68
N SER A 30 -12.50 -19.09 8.10
CA SER A 30 -13.65 -19.17 7.19
C SER A 30 -13.58 -18.10 6.10
N ARG A 31 -14.21 -18.34 4.94
CA ARG A 31 -14.20 -17.41 3.80
C ARG A 31 -14.71 -16.01 4.17
N ASN A 32 -15.69 -15.93 5.08
CA ASN A 32 -16.22 -14.66 5.57
C ASN A 32 -15.30 -14.00 6.61
N GLY A 33 -14.65 -14.79 7.47
CA GLY A 33 -13.65 -14.30 8.43
C GLY A 33 -12.44 -13.67 7.74
N LYS A 34 -11.92 -14.30 6.68
CA LYS A 34 -10.83 -13.73 5.85
C LYS A 34 -11.20 -12.38 5.23
N LYS A 35 -12.43 -12.25 4.73
CA LYS A 35 -12.93 -11.01 4.13
C LYS A 35 -13.08 -9.89 5.16
N LEU A 36 -13.61 -10.21 6.33
CA LEU A 36 -13.76 -9.25 7.43
C LEU A 36 -12.38 -8.80 7.93
N ALA A 37 -11.45 -9.73 8.13
CA ALA A 37 -10.08 -9.42 8.54
C ALA A 37 -9.39 -8.52 7.50
N HIS A 38 -9.48 -8.86 6.21
CA HIS A 38 -8.94 -8.03 5.13
C HIS A 38 -9.55 -6.62 5.14
N LEU A 39 -10.88 -6.52 5.20
CA LEU A 39 -11.59 -5.24 5.21
C LEU A 39 -11.23 -4.39 6.43
N GLY A 40 -11.16 -5.00 7.61
CA GLY A 40 -10.82 -4.34 8.87
C GLY A 40 -9.37 -3.86 8.90
N LEU A 41 -8.42 -4.71 8.52
CA LEU A 41 -7.00 -4.36 8.46
C LEU A 41 -6.75 -3.22 7.45
N GLN A 42 -7.37 -3.27 6.28
CA GLN A 42 -7.26 -2.19 5.30
C GLN A 42 -7.96 -0.91 5.78
N GLY A 43 -9.06 -1.02 6.53
CA GLY A 43 -9.74 0.12 7.12
C GLY A 43 -8.86 0.85 8.14
N VAL A 44 -8.21 0.11 9.04
CA VAL A 44 -7.24 0.67 10.00
C VAL A 44 -6.07 1.35 9.27
N ALA A 45 -5.51 0.70 8.25
CA ALA A 45 -4.44 1.28 7.44
C ALA A 45 -4.86 2.58 6.74
N LEU A 46 -6.07 2.65 6.20
CA LEU A 46 -6.63 3.87 5.60
C LEU A 46 -6.81 4.97 6.65
N SER A 47 -7.35 4.66 7.83
CA SER A 47 -7.51 5.63 8.91
C SER A 47 -6.17 6.22 9.36
N CYS A 48 -5.13 5.39 9.50
CA CYS A 48 -3.78 5.85 9.78
C CYS A 48 -3.21 6.74 8.66
N GLY A 49 -3.47 6.39 7.39
CA GLY A 49 -3.09 7.19 6.22
C GLY A 49 -3.73 8.58 6.20
N VAL A 50 -5.06 8.65 6.40
CA VAL A 50 -5.82 9.90 6.47
C VAL A 50 -5.36 10.75 7.64
N PHE A 51 -5.14 10.14 8.82
CA PHE A 51 -4.61 10.85 9.97
C PHE A 51 -3.23 11.44 9.69
N GLY A 52 -2.34 10.69 9.04
CA GLY A 52 -1.02 11.19 8.61
C GLY A 52 -1.15 12.46 7.76
N VAL A 53 -1.97 12.42 6.71
CA VAL A 53 -2.23 13.60 5.86
C VAL A 53 -2.81 14.75 6.67
N TRP A 54 -3.81 14.49 7.50
CA TRP A 54 -4.46 15.49 8.33
C TRP A 54 -3.45 16.20 9.25
N THR A 55 -2.54 15.47 9.87
CA THR A 55 -1.47 16.06 10.72
C THR A 55 -0.54 16.95 9.91
N ILE A 56 -0.18 16.58 8.68
CA ILE A 56 0.66 17.43 7.82
C ILE A 56 -0.05 18.75 7.54
N PHE A 57 -1.32 18.73 7.16
CA PHE A 57 -2.10 19.94 6.85
C PHE A 57 -2.35 20.82 8.08
N HIS A 58 -2.58 20.22 9.26
CA HIS A 58 -2.87 20.99 10.48
C HIS A 58 -1.60 21.53 11.16
N VAL A 59 -0.50 20.79 11.13
CA VAL A 59 0.74 21.16 11.81
C VAL A 59 1.61 22.08 10.94
N ARG A 60 1.68 21.86 9.62
CA ARG A 60 2.32 22.81 8.69
C ARG A 60 1.26 23.80 8.20
N LYS A 61 1.19 24.98 8.82
CA LYS A 61 0.43 26.15 8.31
C LYS A 61 1.01 26.67 6.98
N GLY A 62 0.91 25.89 5.90
CA GLY A 62 1.53 26.23 4.63
C GLY A 62 1.08 25.30 3.50
N ILE A 63 -0.12 25.56 2.97
CA ILE A 63 -0.70 24.85 1.82
C ILE A 63 0.26 24.85 0.61
N MET A 64 1.06 25.91 0.42
CA MET A 64 1.80 26.12 -0.83
C MET A 64 3.21 25.49 -0.89
N GLY A 65 3.84 25.20 0.25
CA GLY A 65 5.17 24.56 0.29
C GLY A 65 5.15 23.03 0.23
N ASN A 66 3.97 22.43 0.46
CA ASN A 66 3.80 20.98 0.58
C ASN A 66 3.43 20.29 -0.74
N PHE A 67 3.04 20.99 -1.80
CA PHE A 67 2.63 20.38 -3.08
C PHE A 67 3.67 20.51 -4.20
N LEU A 68 4.87 21.00 -3.93
CA LEU A 68 5.92 21.06 -4.96
C LEU A 68 6.71 19.75 -5.07
N SER A 69 6.69 18.87 -4.06
CA SER A 69 7.49 17.66 -4.09
C SER A 69 6.75 16.50 -4.76
N LEU A 70 7.49 15.65 -5.49
CA LEU A 70 6.93 14.45 -6.10
C LEU A 70 6.29 13.54 -5.04
N HIS A 71 6.88 13.49 -3.83
CA HIS A 71 6.39 12.73 -2.69
C HIS A 71 4.95 13.10 -2.32
N SER A 72 4.61 14.38 -2.26
CA SER A 72 3.24 14.81 -1.89
C SER A 72 2.19 14.43 -2.93
N TRP A 73 2.53 14.52 -4.23
CA TRP A 73 1.63 14.14 -5.31
C TRP A 73 1.39 12.63 -5.34
N LEU A 74 2.46 11.84 -5.23
CA LEU A 74 2.36 10.39 -5.18
C LEU A 74 1.58 9.93 -3.93
N GLY A 75 1.81 10.56 -2.77
CA GLY A 75 1.09 10.28 -1.54
C GLY A 75 -0.41 10.59 -1.63
N LEU A 76 -0.78 11.72 -2.24
CA LEU A 76 -2.18 12.10 -2.45
C LEU A 76 -2.91 11.11 -3.38
N ILE A 77 -2.27 10.75 -4.50
CA ILE A 77 -2.82 9.76 -5.44
C ILE A 77 -2.94 8.40 -4.73
N CYS A 78 -1.92 8.00 -3.96
CA CYS A 78 -1.90 6.74 -3.24
C CYS A 78 -3.06 6.62 -2.26
N ILE A 79 -3.28 7.62 -1.40
CA ILE A 79 -4.37 7.59 -0.41
C ILE A 79 -5.74 7.65 -1.10
N SER A 80 -5.88 8.45 -2.16
CA SER A 80 -7.14 8.53 -2.92
C SER A 80 -7.49 7.20 -3.56
N LEU A 81 -6.53 6.55 -4.23
CA LEU A 81 -6.73 5.23 -4.83
C LEU A 81 -6.99 4.15 -3.77
N PHE A 82 -6.29 4.21 -2.63
CA PHE A 82 -6.52 3.26 -1.54
C PHE A 82 -7.93 3.42 -0.94
N ALA A 83 -8.42 4.64 -0.76
CA ALA A 83 -9.78 4.90 -0.29
C ALA A 83 -10.84 4.40 -1.28
N ALA A 84 -10.67 4.70 -2.58
CA ALA A 84 -11.56 4.22 -3.64
C ALA A 84 -11.59 2.68 -3.69
N GLN A 85 -10.43 2.06 -3.58
CA GLN A 85 -10.26 0.61 -3.55
C GLN A 85 -10.94 -0.04 -2.33
N TRP A 86 -10.80 0.55 -1.15
CA TRP A 86 -11.44 0.09 0.07
C TRP A 86 -12.97 0.20 -0.03
N LEU A 87 -13.48 1.33 -0.53
CA LEU A 87 -14.92 1.55 -0.72
C LEU A 87 -15.51 0.58 -1.74
N MET A 88 -14.86 0.40 -2.90
CA MET A 88 -15.27 -0.60 -3.89
C MET A 88 -15.23 -2.01 -3.30
N GLY A 89 -14.18 -2.34 -2.53
CA GLY A 89 -14.05 -3.62 -1.83
C GLY A 89 -15.20 -3.87 -0.86
N PHE A 90 -15.56 -2.86 -0.07
CA PHE A 90 -16.67 -2.88 0.86
C PHE A 90 -18.02 -3.09 0.15
N LEU A 91 -18.33 -2.27 -0.85
CA LEU A 91 -19.60 -2.32 -1.57
C LEU A 91 -19.78 -3.62 -2.36
N SER A 92 -18.72 -4.15 -2.98
CA SER A 92 -18.83 -5.33 -3.83
C SER A 92 -18.66 -6.67 -3.12
N PHE A 93 -17.87 -6.74 -2.06
CA PHE A 93 -17.58 -8.02 -1.42
C PHE A 93 -18.27 -8.22 -0.07
N TRP A 94 -18.63 -7.13 0.62
CA TRP A 94 -19.28 -7.15 1.93
C TRP A 94 -20.77 -6.78 1.85
N TYR A 95 -21.13 -5.68 1.19
CA TYR A 95 -22.52 -5.27 1.03
C TYR A 95 -23.28 -6.24 0.10
N ARG A 96 -24.41 -6.77 0.55
CA ARG A 96 -25.13 -7.90 -0.08
C ARG A 96 -25.83 -7.55 -1.41
N GLY A 97 -25.63 -6.36 -1.95
CA GLY A 97 -26.43 -5.80 -3.05
C GLY A 97 -26.01 -6.15 -4.47
N GLU A 98 -24.80 -6.67 -4.71
CA GLU A 98 -24.31 -6.84 -6.10
C GLU A 98 -24.37 -8.27 -6.62
N MET A 99 -24.93 -8.40 -7.83
CA MET A 99 -25.06 -9.65 -8.57
C MET A 99 -23.69 -10.36 -8.71
N ARG A 100 -23.69 -11.70 -8.61
CA ARG A 100 -22.46 -12.52 -8.65
C ARG A 100 -21.60 -12.27 -9.89
N THR A 101 -22.21 -11.89 -11.01
CA THR A 101 -21.57 -11.54 -12.29
C THR A 101 -20.72 -10.28 -12.20
N VAL A 102 -21.23 -9.21 -11.58
CA VAL A 102 -20.49 -7.94 -11.45
C VAL A 102 -19.29 -8.09 -10.52
N ARG A 103 -19.42 -8.93 -9.48
CA ARG A 103 -18.33 -9.28 -8.57
C ARG A 103 -17.20 -10.06 -9.26
N ALA A 104 -17.55 -10.93 -10.21
CA ALA A 104 -16.58 -11.70 -10.98
C ALA A 104 -15.78 -10.80 -11.94
N SER A 105 -16.44 -9.81 -12.56
CA SER A 105 -15.79 -8.84 -13.46
C SER A 105 -14.88 -7.84 -12.72
N ARG A 106 -15.27 -7.38 -11.52
CA ARG A 106 -14.46 -6.42 -10.75
C ARG A 106 -13.30 -7.02 -9.97
N LEU A 107 -13.32 -8.31 -9.68
CA LEU A 107 -12.23 -8.97 -8.94
C LEU A 107 -10.84 -8.79 -9.57
N PRO A 108 -10.62 -9.00 -10.89
CA PRO A 108 -9.31 -8.77 -11.49
C PRO A 108 -8.87 -7.30 -11.42
N TRP A 109 -9.80 -6.36 -11.62
CA TRP A 109 -9.53 -4.92 -11.47
C TRP A 109 -9.16 -4.54 -10.05
N HIS A 110 -9.84 -5.12 -9.05
CA HIS A 110 -9.51 -4.95 -7.65
C HIS A 110 -8.09 -5.48 -7.35
N ILE A 111 -7.72 -6.66 -7.84
CA ILE A 111 -6.35 -7.18 -7.62
C ILE A 111 -5.31 -6.28 -8.28
N PHE A 112 -5.53 -5.88 -9.53
CA PHE A 112 -4.62 -5.00 -10.26
C PHE A 112 -4.44 -3.65 -9.56
N LEU A 113 -5.54 -2.99 -9.19
CA LEU A 113 -5.50 -1.69 -8.53
C LEU A 113 -4.84 -1.79 -7.15
N GLY A 114 -5.05 -2.89 -6.42
CA GLY A 114 -4.40 -3.14 -5.13
C GLY A 114 -2.89 -3.33 -5.22
N LEU A 115 -2.40 -4.01 -6.27
CA LEU A 115 -0.95 -4.12 -6.53
C LEU A 115 -0.37 -2.78 -7.00
N TYR A 116 -1.10 -2.04 -7.82
CA TYR A 116 -0.69 -0.71 -8.26
C TYR A 116 -0.55 0.26 -7.09
N THR A 117 -1.53 0.32 -6.18
CA THR A 117 -1.47 1.17 -4.99
C THR A 117 -0.35 0.75 -4.04
N TYR A 118 -0.06 -0.54 -3.92
CA TYR A 118 1.08 -1.03 -3.15
C TYR A 118 2.41 -0.51 -3.72
N THR A 119 2.64 -0.66 -5.03
CA THR A 119 3.85 -0.13 -5.69
C THR A 119 3.96 1.39 -5.54
N LEU A 120 2.83 2.09 -5.68
CA LEU A 120 2.78 3.54 -5.51
C LEU A 120 3.11 3.97 -4.06
N ALA A 121 2.67 3.22 -3.06
CA ALA A 121 3.02 3.45 -1.66
C ALA A 121 4.53 3.28 -1.40
N VAL A 122 5.15 2.27 -2.01
CA VAL A 122 6.61 2.05 -1.94
C VAL A 122 7.37 3.19 -2.61
N ALA A 123 6.99 3.58 -3.83
CA ALA A 123 7.59 4.72 -4.53
C ALA A 123 7.42 6.04 -3.74
N THR A 124 6.28 6.22 -3.08
CA THR A 124 6.03 7.37 -2.20
C THR A 124 6.97 7.34 -0.99
N ALA A 125 7.19 6.18 -0.37
CA ALA A 125 8.12 6.04 0.75
C ALA A 125 9.57 6.33 0.33
N GLU A 126 10.01 5.83 -0.83
CA GLU A 126 11.35 6.08 -1.37
C GLU A 126 11.58 7.56 -1.70
N THR A 127 10.63 8.21 -2.37
CA THR A 127 10.71 9.64 -2.68
C THR A 127 10.73 10.50 -1.42
N GLY A 128 9.97 10.14 -0.39
CA GLY A 128 9.99 10.82 0.91
C GLY A 128 11.30 10.64 1.66
N LEU A 129 11.93 9.47 1.54
CA LEU A 129 13.26 9.21 2.10
C LEU A 129 14.33 10.07 1.39
N MET A 130 14.29 10.12 0.05
CA MET A 130 15.22 10.93 -0.77
C MET A 130 15.07 12.43 -0.50
N GLU A 131 13.85 12.93 -0.36
CA GLU A 131 13.58 14.34 -0.03
C GLU A 131 14.21 14.70 1.33
N LYS A 132 13.99 13.87 2.35
CA LYS A 132 14.53 14.08 3.71
C LYS A 132 16.06 14.03 3.75
N LEU A 133 16.67 13.10 3.01
CA LEU A 133 18.13 13.00 2.91
C LEU A 133 18.73 14.23 2.22
N THR A 134 18.17 14.64 1.08
CA THR A 134 18.64 15.79 0.31
C THR A 134 18.59 17.07 1.14
N PHE A 135 17.48 17.31 1.85
CA PHE A 135 17.37 18.49 2.74
C PHE A 135 18.38 18.47 3.89
N ARG A 136 18.65 17.29 4.47
CA ARG A 136 19.62 17.15 5.56
C ARG A 136 21.05 17.36 5.06
N GLU A 137 21.38 16.79 3.90
CA GLU A 137 22.70 16.95 3.30
C GLU A 137 22.96 18.38 2.83
N MET A 138 21.96 19.03 2.21
CA MET A 138 22.06 20.44 1.83
C MET A 138 22.31 21.35 3.04
N ARG A 139 21.64 21.08 4.18
CA ARG A 139 21.90 21.82 5.44
C ARG A 139 23.32 21.61 5.94
N ARG A 140 23.82 20.37 5.92
CA ARG A 140 25.20 20.05 6.32
C ARG A 140 26.26 20.70 5.43
N LEU A 141 26.02 20.77 4.12
CA LEU A 141 26.95 21.43 3.20
C LEU A 141 26.99 22.95 3.42
N SER A 142 25.87 23.54 3.83
CA SER A 142 25.81 24.96 4.22
C SER A 142 26.53 25.23 5.54
N ASP A 143 26.51 24.27 6.47
CA ASP A 143 27.24 24.30 7.75
C ASP A 143 28.67 23.74 7.52
N SER A 144 29.54 24.58 6.94
CA SER A 144 30.91 24.35 6.43
C SER A 144 31.96 23.54 7.26
N THR A 145 31.59 22.66 8.18
CA THR A 145 32.49 21.86 9.04
C THR A 145 32.41 20.34 8.81
N ALA A 146 31.57 19.82 7.91
CA ALA A 146 31.31 18.38 7.79
C ALA A 146 31.96 17.72 6.55
N SER A 147 33.24 17.39 6.63
CA SER A 147 34.02 16.76 5.54
C SER A 147 33.94 15.21 5.46
N LYS A 148 32.98 14.55 6.12
CA LYS A 148 32.88 13.07 6.09
C LYS A 148 31.48 12.62 5.68
N ARG A 149 31.40 11.85 4.59
CA ARG A 149 30.18 11.16 4.13
C ARG A 149 29.55 10.42 5.30
N SER A 150 28.36 10.83 5.70
CA SER A 150 27.74 10.29 6.92
C SER A 150 27.29 8.84 6.71
N PRO A 151 27.47 7.94 7.69
CA PRO A 151 26.91 6.59 7.65
C PRO A 151 25.38 6.59 7.49
N GLU A 152 24.70 7.68 7.88
CA GLU A 152 23.25 7.83 7.74
C GLU A 152 22.77 7.74 6.28
N THR A 153 23.52 8.35 5.34
CA THR A 153 23.17 8.30 3.91
C THR A 153 23.29 6.89 3.36
N MET A 154 24.27 6.12 3.83
CA MET A 154 24.44 4.71 3.45
C MET A 154 23.31 3.84 4.01
N VAL A 155 22.95 4.03 5.29
CA VAL A 155 21.84 3.32 5.92
C VAL A 155 20.53 3.63 5.21
N ALA A 156 20.27 4.89 4.89
CA ALA A 156 19.05 5.27 4.21
C ALA A 156 18.96 4.73 2.77
N ASN A 157 20.05 4.74 2.01
CA ASN A 157 20.08 4.08 0.69
C ASN A 157 19.88 2.55 0.81
N GLY A 158 20.46 1.92 1.83
CA GLY A 158 20.24 0.50 2.12
C GLY A 158 18.78 0.19 2.47
N LEU A 159 18.12 1.05 3.27
CA LEU A 159 16.70 0.94 3.58
C LEU A 159 15.82 1.10 2.34
N GLY A 160 16.14 2.06 1.46
CA GLY A 160 15.45 2.24 0.18
C GLY A 160 15.56 1.01 -0.71
N LEU A 161 16.78 0.50 -0.91
CA LEU A 161 17.01 -0.71 -1.71
C LEU A 161 16.32 -1.95 -1.10
N GLY A 162 16.36 -2.08 0.23
CA GLY A 162 15.68 -3.16 0.94
C GLY A 162 14.16 -3.12 0.75
N LEU A 163 13.57 -1.91 0.77
CA LEU A 163 12.14 -1.73 0.53
C LEU A 163 11.76 -2.08 -0.93
N ALA A 164 12.55 -1.65 -1.91
CA ALA A 164 12.36 -2.00 -3.32
C ALA A 164 12.42 -3.51 -3.56
N LEU A 165 13.42 -4.19 -2.96
CA LEU A 165 13.56 -5.64 -3.06
C LEU A 165 12.40 -6.38 -2.40
N LEU A 166 11.98 -5.95 -1.20
CA LEU A 166 10.82 -6.51 -0.52
C LEU A 166 9.55 -6.34 -1.36
N ALA A 167 9.36 -5.18 -1.99
CA ALA A 167 8.23 -4.93 -2.88
C ALA A 167 8.22 -5.88 -4.08
N GLY A 168 9.38 -6.09 -4.71
CA GLY A 168 9.54 -7.08 -5.78
C GLY A 168 9.16 -8.49 -5.34
N VAL A 169 9.61 -8.93 -4.17
CA VAL A 169 9.27 -10.25 -3.61
C VAL A 169 7.77 -10.38 -3.34
N VAL A 170 7.12 -9.36 -2.79
CA VAL A 170 5.67 -9.37 -2.52
C VAL A 170 4.86 -9.43 -3.82
N ILE A 171 5.26 -8.66 -4.84
CA ILE A 171 4.62 -8.68 -6.17
C ILE A 171 4.79 -10.05 -6.82
N LEU A 172 6.01 -10.61 -6.81
CA LEU A 172 6.27 -11.95 -7.31
C LEU A 172 5.46 -12.99 -6.56
N ALA A 173 5.34 -12.90 -5.23
CA ALA A 173 4.53 -13.81 -4.43
C ALA A 173 3.02 -13.69 -4.74
N ALA A 174 2.54 -12.48 -5.04
CA ALA A 174 1.15 -12.23 -5.40
C ALA A 174 0.80 -12.77 -6.79
N ILE A 175 1.73 -12.69 -7.75
CA ILE A 175 1.56 -13.17 -9.12
C ILE A 175 1.91 -14.66 -9.25
N SER A 176 2.76 -15.20 -8.37
CA SER A 176 3.25 -16.57 -8.45
C SER A 176 2.07 -17.57 -8.45
N PRO A 177 2.00 -18.46 -9.46
CA PRO A 177 0.90 -19.41 -9.61
C PRO A 177 1.07 -20.54 -8.59
N LYS A 178 0.69 -20.31 -7.33
CA LYS A 178 0.75 -21.37 -6.30
C LYS A 178 -0.55 -21.59 -5.53
N HIS A 179 -1.71 -21.17 -6.06
CA HIS A 179 -3.06 -21.66 -5.69
C HIS A 179 -4.24 -21.17 -6.56
N GLN A 180 -4.03 -20.53 -7.72
CA GLN A 180 -5.18 -20.16 -8.59
C GLN A 180 -5.76 -21.37 -9.34
N THR A 181 -4.97 -22.41 -9.54
CA THR A 181 -5.37 -23.64 -10.23
C THR A 181 -6.41 -24.46 -9.47
N THR A 182 -6.52 -24.35 -8.13
CA THR A 182 -7.45 -25.20 -7.36
C THR A 182 -8.87 -24.63 -7.33
N LEU A 183 -9.04 -23.30 -7.31
CA LEU A 183 -10.37 -22.67 -7.26
C LEU A 183 -11.01 -22.56 -8.64
N GLN A 184 -10.24 -22.21 -9.68
CA GLN A 184 -10.71 -22.23 -11.08
C GLN A 184 -11.02 -23.66 -11.54
N ARG A 185 -10.18 -24.64 -11.18
CA ARG A 185 -10.48 -26.06 -11.47
C ARG A 185 -11.75 -26.52 -10.75
N LYS A 186 -11.97 -26.12 -9.48
CA LYS A 186 -13.21 -26.47 -8.76
C LYS A 186 -14.46 -25.81 -9.34
N SER A 187 -14.39 -24.57 -9.84
CA SER A 187 -15.55 -23.94 -10.49
C SER A 187 -15.85 -24.58 -11.85
N VAL A 188 -14.83 -24.86 -12.66
CA VAL A 188 -14.98 -25.53 -13.96
C VAL A 188 -15.50 -26.97 -13.80
N TYR A 189 -15.01 -27.73 -12.81
CA TYR A 189 -15.52 -29.08 -12.52
C TYR A 189 -16.97 -29.07 -12.00
N SER A 190 -17.32 -28.10 -11.14
CA SER A 190 -18.67 -28.03 -10.59
C SER A 190 -19.72 -27.59 -11.62
N GLU A 191 -19.32 -26.83 -12.64
CA GLU A 191 -20.19 -26.42 -13.75
C GLU A 191 -20.30 -27.52 -14.83
N SER A 192 -19.27 -28.35 -14.97
CA SER A 192 -19.30 -29.56 -15.82
C SER A 192 -20.20 -30.65 -15.23
N ASN A 193 -20.23 -30.82 -13.90
CA ASN A 193 -20.96 -31.90 -13.24
C ASN A 193 -22.45 -31.57 -12.97
N SER A 194 -22.88 -30.33 -13.24
CA SER A 194 -24.29 -29.91 -13.15
C SER A 194 -25.00 -29.89 -14.51
N LYS A 195 -24.32 -30.34 -15.57
CA LYS A 195 -24.85 -30.41 -16.95
C LYS A 195 -25.05 -31.86 -17.43
N CYS A 196 -24.97 -32.84 -16.51
CA CYS A 196 -25.42 -34.21 -16.73
C CYS A 196 -26.64 -34.49 -15.87
#